data_AF-A0A2G9U0W5-F1
#
_entry.id   AF-A0A2G9U0W5-F1
#
_cell.length_a   1.000
_cell.length_b   1.000
_cell.length_c   1.000
_cell.angle_alpha   90.00
_cell.angle_beta   90.00
_cell.angle_gamma   90.00
#
_symmetry.space_group_name_H-M   'P 1'
#
loop_
_entity.id
_entity.type
_entity.pdbx_description
1 polymer ?
#
loop_
_entity_poly.entity_id
_entity_poly.type
_entity_poly.pdbx_seq_one_letter_code
_entity_poly.pdbx_strand_id
1 'polypeptide(L)'
;MFITQFVKTLQGIWVYHAEYVHDDGGSVFEGAIQTALVRPEPDTPLRLESPTRSVSIDAAQDIELMAAAGEVRINTLLDIAISSKQGEIRLESANIFMEGQPRSAGRGAPQLQLCVCHSGRLFVATQSADCRADRNICQ
;
A
#
# COMPACT_ATOMS: atom_id res chain seq x y z
N MET A 1 -3.31 10.61 26.58
CA MET A 1 -2.50 10.65 25.33
C MET A 1 -2.24 9.20 24.96
N PHE A 2 -2.50 8.77 23.73
CA PHE A 2 -2.16 7.42 23.31
C PHE A 2 -1.55 7.48 21.89
N ILE A 3 -0.79 6.46 21.53
CA ILE A 3 -0.09 6.33 20.25
C ILE A 3 -0.30 4.89 19.80
N THR A 4 -0.82 4.69 18.59
CA THR A 4 -1.03 3.35 18.04
C THR A 4 0.12 3.04 17.08
N GLN A 5 1.19 2.47 17.64
CA GLN A 5 2.32 1.91 16.90
C GLN A 5 2.20 0.39 16.90
N PHE A 6 2.46 -0.23 15.76
CA PHE A 6 2.71 -1.66 15.65
C PHE A 6 4.23 -1.85 15.58
N VAL A 7 4.77 -2.84 16.29
CA VAL A 7 6.21 -3.15 16.29
C VAL A 7 6.36 -4.66 16.47
N LYS A 8 7.20 -5.31 15.65
CA LYS A 8 7.39 -6.76 15.71
C LYS A 8 8.85 -7.18 15.90
N THR A 9 9.08 -7.94 16.97
CA THR A 9 10.26 -8.79 17.16
C THR A 9 9.96 -10.25 16.78
N LEU A 10 10.99 -11.09 16.76
CA LEU A 10 11.08 -12.38 16.05
C LEU A 10 10.01 -13.48 16.32
N GLN A 11 9.03 -13.30 17.20
CA GLN A 11 8.13 -14.39 17.65
C GLN A 11 6.61 -14.08 17.79
N GLY A 12 6.07 -12.96 17.29
CA GLY A 12 4.60 -12.77 17.32
C GLY A 12 4.10 -11.47 16.70
N ILE A 13 2.80 -11.40 16.37
CA ILE A 13 2.13 -10.13 16.07
C ILE A 13 1.80 -9.47 17.40
N TRP A 14 2.21 -8.21 17.59
CA TRP A 14 1.92 -7.43 18.80
C TRP A 14 0.89 -6.34 18.50
N VAL A 15 -0.31 -6.46 19.07
CA VAL A 15 -1.32 -5.39 19.08
C VAL A 15 -1.14 -4.61 20.36
N TYR A 16 -0.78 -3.33 20.27
CA TYR A 16 -0.59 -2.48 21.44
C TYR A 16 -1.90 -1.78 21.86
N HIS A 17 -2.19 -1.90 23.15
CA HIS A 17 -3.44 -1.79 23.92
C HIS A 17 -4.44 -2.96 23.80
N ALA A 18 -4.59 -3.77 24.90
CA ALA A 18 -5.32 -5.05 25.11
C ALA A 18 -5.56 -5.62 26.60
N GLU A 19 -6.70 -5.33 27.27
CA GLU A 19 -7.30 -5.74 28.60
C GLU A 19 -8.80 -5.31 28.64
N TYR A 20 -9.57 -5.85 29.58
CA TYR A 20 -10.77 -6.65 29.32
C TYR A 20 -12.03 -6.13 30.03
N VAL A 21 -13.08 -5.82 29.26
CA VAL A 21 -14.45 -5.55 29.76
C VAL A 21 -15.42 -6.46 29.02
N HIS A 22 -16.24 -7.19 29.78
CA HIS A 22 -17.30 -8.05 29.25
C HIS A 22 -18.59 -7.25 29.11
N ASP A 23 -18.81 -6.71 27.92
CA ASP A 23 -20.11 -6.27 27.42
C ASP A 23 -20.49 -7.14 26.21
N ASP A 24 -21.78 -7.30 25.96
CA ASP A 24 -22.43 -8.37 25.15
C ASP A 24 -22.12 -8.39 23.63
N GLY A 25 -21.03 -7.77 23.17
CA GLY A 25 -20.70 -7.65 21.74
C GLY A 25 -19.23 -7.50 21.37
N GLY A 26 -18.26 -7.66 22.29
CA GLY A 26 -16.84 -7.61 21.92
C GLY A 26 -15.85 -7.78 23.07
N SER A 27 -14.56 -7.77 22.75
CA SER A 27 -13.46 -7.74 23.74
C SER A 27 -12.71 -6.42 23.65
N VAL A 28 -12.80 -5.61 24.72
CA VAL A 28 -12.08 -4.33 24.88
C VAL A 28 -10.59 -4.56 25.22
N PHE A 29 -9.79 -3.49 25.06
CA PHE A 29 -8.35 -3.57 24.89
C PHE A 29 -7.43 -2.44 25.52
N GLU A 30 -6.86 -2.64 26.74
CA GLU A 30 -5.67 -1.97 27.37
C GLU A 30 -4.42 -2.87 27.72
N GLY A 31 -3.19 -2.68 27.19
CA GLY A 31 -2.09 -3.72 27.31
C GLY A 31 -1.37 -4.12 26.01
N ALA A 32 -0.93 -5.36 25.79
CA ALA A 32 -0.44 -5.81 24.48
C ALA A 32 -0.76 -7.29 24.20
N ILE A 33 -1.44 -7.60 23.08
CA ILE A 33 -1.68 -9.00 22.65
C ILE A 33 -0.53 -9.46 21.78
N GLN A 34 0.10 -10.57 22.17
CA GLN A 34 0.88 -11.40 21.26
C GLN A 34 -0.02 -12.50 20.69
N THR A 35 -0.16 -12.58 19.37
CA THR A 35 -0.85 -13.71 18.71
C THR A 35 -0.11 -14.17 17.44
N ALA A 36 -0.35 -15.42 17.05
CA ALA A 36 0.10 -15.98 15.78
C ALA A 36 -0.89 -15.72 14.63
N LEU A 37 -2.18 -15.54 14.93
CA LEU A 37 -3.25 -15.34 13.95
C LEU A 37 -4.34 -14.41 14.50
N VAL A 38 -4.81 -13.50 13.64
CA VAL A 38 -6.07 -12.76 13.83
C VAL A 38 -6.99 -13.16 12.68
N ARG A 39 -8.23 -13.55 13.00
CA ARG A 39 -9.23 -14.00 12.02
C ARG A 39 -10.62 -13.55 12.50
N PRO A 40 -11.51 -13.07 11.61
CA PRO A 40 -12.88 -12.74 11.98
C PRO A 40 -13.74 -14.01 12.08
N GLU A 41 -14.98 -13.86 12.55
CA GLU A 41 -15.97 -14.94 12.49
C GLU A 41 -16.39 -15.21 11.03
N PRO A 42 -16.88 -16.42 10.70
CA PRO A 42 -17.42 -16.73 9.38
C PRO A 42 -18.43 -15.68 8.91
N ASP A 43 -18.36 -15.33 7.62
CA ASP A 43 -19.21 -14.32 6.97
C ASP A 43 -19.14 -12.89 7.56
N THR A 44 -18.19 -12.60 8.46
CA THR A 44 -17.90 -11.25 8.97
C THR A 44 -16.56 -10.69 8.47
N PRO A 45 -16.46 -9.38 8.19
CA PRO A 45 -15.20 -8.77 7.79
C PRO A 45 -14.29 -8.47 8.99
N LEU A 46 -13.00 -8.77 8.88
CA LEU A 46 -12.00 -8.25 9.81
C LEU A 46 -11.80 -6.75 9.53
N ARG A 47 -12.10 -5.90 10.53
CA ARG A 47 -11.91 -4.45 10.45
C ARG A 47 -10.83 -4.02 11.44
N LEU A 48 -9.81 -3.32 10.94
CA LEU A 48 -8.80 -2.64 11.74
C LEU A 48 -9.03 -1.13 11.59
N GLU A 49 -9.44 -0.46 12.65
CA GLU A 49 -9.77 0.97 12.61
C GLU A 49 -9.19 1.75 13.79
N SER A 50 -8.89 3.02 13.55
CA SER A 50 -8.39 3.96 14.56
C SER A 50 -9.09 5.31 14.34
N PRO A 51 -10.28 5.54 14.92
CA PRO A 51 -11.11 6.71 14.57
C PRO A 51 -10.47 8.08 14.90
N THR A 52 -9.44 8.11 15.76
CA THR A 52 -8.80 9.34 16.23
C THR A 52 -7.31 9.44 15.88
N ARG A 53 -6.69 8.40 15.30
CA ARG A 53 -5.24 8.31 15.03
C ARG A 53 -4.94 7.40 13.83
N SER A 54 -3.67 7.07 13.63
CA SER A 54 -3.21 6.08 12.67
C SER A 54 -3.54 4.64 13.07
N VAL A 55 -3.72 3.79 12.07
CA VAL A 55 -3.35 2.37 12.13
C VAL A 55 -1.97 2.25 11.48
N SER A 56 -1.08 1.42 12.03
CA SER A 56 0.22 1.07 11.42
C SER A 56 0.31 -0.45 11.27
N ILE A 57 1.20 -0.94 10.41
CA ILE A 57 1.51 -2.37 10.28
C ILE A 57 3.00 -2.46 10.00
N ASP A 58 3.75 -3.08 10.92
CA ASP A 58 5.19 -3.12 10.90
C ASP A 58 5.67 -4.56 11.06
N ALA A 59 6.59 -4.99 10.19
CA ALA A 59 7.18 -6.32 10.20
C ALA A 59 8.69 -6.27 10.08
N ALA A 60 9.37 -7.26 10.67
CA ALA A 60 10.83 -7.36 10.65
C ALA A 60 11.41 -7.86 9.31
N GLN A 61 10.58 -8.47 8.46
CA GLN A 61 10.99 -9.10 7.20
C GLN A 61 10.08 -8.65 6.05
N ASP A 62 8.80 -9.00 6.08
CA ASP A 62 7.87 -8.81 4.99
C ASP A 62 6.42 -8.52 5.46
N ILE A 63 5.66 -7.85 4.60
CA ILE A 63 4.21 -7.64 4.73
C ILE A 63 3.59 -7.97 3.37
N GLU A 64 2.69 -8.94 3.33
CA GLU A 64 1.93 -9.30 2.13
C GLU A 64 0.45 -8.94 2.31
N LEU A 65 -0.12 -8.23 1.33
CA LEU A 65 -1.54 -7.86 1.29
C LEU A 65 -2.21 -8.56 0.12
N MET A 66 -2.96 -9.63 0.41
CA MET A 66 -3.61 -10.46 -0.61
C MET A 66 -5.14 -10.39 -0.52
N ALA A 67 -5.82 -10.40 -1.66
CA ALA A 67 -7.24 -10.69 -1.77
C ALA A 67 -7.41 -11.98 -2.59
N ALA A 68 -7.81 -13.08 -1.94
CA ALA A 68 -8.00 -14.37 -2.61
C ALA A 68 -9.15 -14.36 -3.65
N ALA A 69 -10.11 -13.45 -3.47
CA ALA A 69 -11.13 -13.08 -4.43
C ALA A 69 -11.49 -11.60 -4.24
N GLY A 70 -11.93 -10.92 -5.31
CA GLY A 70 -12.23 -9.49 -5.28
C GLY A 70 -11.01 -8.62 -5.60
N GLU A 71 -10.81 -7.53 -4.85
CA GLU A 71 -9.75 -6.55 -5.08
C GLU A 71 -9.27 -5.90 -3.79
N VAL A 72 -8.06 -5.34 -3.81
CA VAL A 72 -7.51 -4.50 -2.74
C VAL A 72 -7.72 -3.04 -3.12
N ARG A 73 -8.49 -2.28 -2.32
CA ARG A 73 -8.71 -0.84 -2.50
C ARG A 73 -7.96 -0.05 -1.45
N ILE A 74 -7.36 1.07 -1.87
CA ILE A 74 -6.75 2.06 -0.98
C ILE A 74 -7.44 3.40 -1.24
N ASN A 75 -8.16 3.91 -0.25
CA ASN A 75 -8.88 5.17 -0.32
C ASN A 75 -8.35 6.11 0.78
N THR A 76 -8.00 7.34 0.42
CA THR A 76 -7.51 8.38 1.33
C THR A 76 -8.35 9.65 1.17
N LEU A 77 -8.32 10.53 2.19
CA LEU A 77 -8.85 11.89 2.08
C LEU A 77 -7.82 12.87 1.50
N LEU A 78 -6.52 12.59 1.70
CA LEU A 78 -5.41 13.45 1.33
C LEU A 78 -4.48 12.70 0.37
N ASP A 79 -3.30 12.29 0.83
CA ASP A 79 -2.26 11.65 0.04
C ASP A 79 -2.12 10.14 0.31
N ILE A 80 -1.40 9.48 -0.60
CA ILE A 80 -0.88 8.11 -0.44
C ILE A 80 0.60 8.18 -0.77
N ALA A 81 1.46 7.83 0.19
CA ALA A 81 2.91 7.77 0.01
C ALA A 81 3.38 6.31 -0.06
N ILE A 82 3.97 5.91 -1.19
CA ILE A 82 4.62 4.62 -1.37
C ILE A 82 6.12 4.88 -1.57
N SER A 83 6.97 4.27 -0.74
CA SER A 83 8.42 4.49 -0.80
C SER A 83 9.21 3.21 -0.54
N SER A 84 10.32 3.04 -1.25
CA SER A 84 11.29 1.95 -1.06
C SER A 84 12.66 2.57 -0.77
N LYS A 85 13.38 2.07 0.25
CA LYS A 85 14.65 2.66 0.71
C LYS A 85 15.88 2.16 -0.05
N GLN A 86 15.83 0.94 -0.57
CA GLN A 86 16.95 0.27 -1.24
C GLN A 86 16.54 -0.53 -2.50
N GLY A 87 15.24 -0.82 -2.66
CA GLY A 87 14.71 -1.56 -3.81
C GLY A 87 13.87 -0.66 -4.72
N GLU A 88 13.00 -1.31 -5.49
CA GLU A 88 12.09 -0.66 -6.43
C GLU A 88 10.62 -0.71 -5.95
N ILE A 89 9.74 -0.01 -6.68
CA ILE A 89 8.28 -0.13 -6.56
C ILE A 89 7.79 -0.69 -7.90
N ARG A 90 7.30 -1.93 -7.90
CA ARG A 90 7.00 -2.68 -9.12
C ARG A 90 5.49 -2.89 -9.30
N LEU A 91 4.92 -2.18 -10.27
CA LEU A 91 3.49 -2.26 -10.61
C LEU A 91 3.25 -3.25 -11.75
N GLU A 92 3.01 -4.52 -11.41
CA GLU A 92 2.65 -5.57 -12.39
C GLU A 92 1.14 -5.69 -12.51
N SER A 93 0.58 -5.17 -13.61
CA SER A 93 -0.84 -5.31 -13.94
C SER A 93 -1.05 -5.19 -15.45
N ALA A 94 -2.19 -5.66 -15.95
CA ALA A 94 -2.53 -5.54 -17.37
C ALA A 94 -2.83 -4.08 -17.79
N ASN A 95 -3.28 -3.23 -16.86
CA ASN A 95 -3.57 -1.81 -17.10
C ASN A 95 -3.29 -1.01 -15.83
N ILE A 96 -2.66 0.16 -15.97
CA ILE A 96 -2.51 1.16 -14.90
C ILE A 96 -3.22 2.43 -15.36
N PHE A 97 -4.28 2.82 -14.65
CA PHE A 97 -5.05 4.02 -14.97
C PHE A 97 -4.63 5.18 -14.07
N MET A 98 -4.28 6.31 -14.68
CA MET A 98 -4.01 7.57 -14.00
C MET A 98 -5.04 8.59 -14.47
N GLU A 99 -6.19 8.62 -13.81
CA GLU A 99 -7.29 9.52 -14.14
C GLU A 99 -7.09 10.92 -13.52
N GLY A 100 -7.99 11.86 -13.82
CA GLY A 100 -7.88 13.25 -13.37
C GLY A 100 -6.77 14.07 -14.02
N GLN A 101 -5.92 13.45 -14.85
CA GLN A 101 -4.85 14.14 -15.57
C GLN A 101 -5.43 15.19 -16.54
N PRO A 102 -4.91 16.44 -16.56
CA PRO A 102 -5.39 17.48 -17.45
C PRO A 102 -5.32 17.07 -18.92
N ARG A 103 -6.48 16.90 -19.56
CA ARG A 103 -6.56 16.63 -21.00
C ARG A 103 -6.28 17.93 -21.77
N SER A 104 -5.18 17.96 -22.53
CA SER A 104 -4.93 19.09 -23.42
C SER A 104 -5.92 19.08 -24.58
N ALA A 105 -6.89 20.00 -24.57
CA ALA A 105 -7.78 20.25 -25.71
C ALA A 105 -7.10 21.09 -26.83
N GLY A 106 -5.82 21.45 -26.64
CA GLY A 106 -5.08 22.30 -27.56
C GLY A 106 -4.61 21.57 -28.82
N ARG A 107 -4.78 22.22 -29.97
CA ARG A 107 -3.77 22.15 -31.04
C ARG A 107 -2.52 22.81 -30.47
N GLY A 108 -1.60 22.02 -29.89
CA GLY A 108 -0.55 22.51 -29.00
C GLY A 108 0.77 21.74 -29.11
N ALA A 109 1.72 22.12 -28.24
CA ALA A 109 3.10 21.63 -28.21
C ALA A 109 3.21 20.08 -28.06
N PRO A 110 4.31 19.47 -28.54
CA PRO A 110 4.49 18.02 -28.50
C PRO A 110 4.42 17.47 -27.08
N GLN A 111 3.69 16.36 -26.89
CA GLN A 111 3.60 15.68 -25.61
C GLN A 111 4.81 14.73 -25.44
N LEU A 112 4.83 14.02 -24.32
CA LEU A 112 5.82 12.98 -24.01
C LEU A 112 5.08 11.71 -23.57
N GLN A 113 5.68 10.55 -23.81
CA GLN A 113 5.15 9.25 -23.40
C GLN A 113 6.07 8.60 -22.37
N LEU A 114 5.49 7.85 -21.44
CA LEU A 114 6.25 7.11 -20.42
C LEU A 114 6.53 5.69 -20.95
N CYS A 115 7.80 5.38 -21.16
CA CYS A 115 8.31 4.08 -21.57
C CYS A 115 8.92 3.34 -20.37
N VAL A 116 9.07 2.02 -20.47
CA VAL A 116 9.66 1.18 -19.42
C VAL A 116 10.80 0.34 -20.02
N CYS A 117 11.96 0.33 -19.36
CA CYS A 117 13.09 -0.53 -19.68
C CYS A 117 12.82 -1.98 -19.29
N HIS A 118 13.55 -2.94 -19.87
CA HIS A 118 13.49 -4.34 -19.43
C HIS A 118 13.92 -4.55 -17.96
N SER A 119 14.65 -3.59 -17.38
CA SER A 119 15.04 -3.50 -15.96
C SER A 119 14.01 -2.79 -15.06
N GLY A 120 12.77 -2.57 -15.52
CA GLY A 120 11.71 -1.92 -14.74
C GLY A 120 11.82 -0.40 -14.60
N ARG A 121 12.97 0.19 -14.96
CA ARG A 121 13.15 1.66 -14.92
C ARG A 121 12.25 2.37 -15.94
N LEU A 122 11.46 3.31 -15.44
CA LEU A 122 10.61 4.19 -16.23
C LEU A 122 11.48 5.30 -16.85
N PHE A 123 11.31 5.56 -18.15
CA PHE A 123 11.97 6.67 -18.85
C PHE A 123 10.96 7.40 -19.74
N VAL A 124 11.20 8.69 -19.98
CA VAL A 124 10.31 9.53 -20.78
C VAL A 124 10.84 9.61 -22.21
N ALA A 125 10.00 9.28 -23.19
CA ALA A 125 10.28 9.44 -24.61
C ALA A 125 9.39 10.53 -25.23
N THR A 126 9.75 10.99 -26.42
CA THR A 126 8.88 11.89 -27.19
C THR A 126 7.61 11.18 -27.65
N GLN A 127 6.52 11.93 -27.79
CA GLN A 127 5.23 11.37 -28.22
C GLN A 127 5.36 10.63 -29.56
N SER A 128 4.84 9.41 -29.60
CA SER A 128 4.83 8.54 -30.80
C SER A 128 6.21 8.11 -31.31
N ALA A 129 7.28 8.30 -30.54
CA ALA A 129 8.59 7.74 -30.85
C ALA A 129 8.66 6.25 -30.47
N ASP A 130 9.61 5.53 -31.06
CA ASP A 130 9.92 4.16 -30.66
C ASP A 130 10.50 4.17 -29.23
N CYS A 131 9.92 3.42 -28.29
CA CYS A 131 10.36 3.35 -26.88
C CYS A 131 11.72 2.64 -26.76
N ARG A 132 12.80 3.35 -27.13
CA ARG A 132 14.19 2.90 -27.03
C ARG A 132 14.99 3.91 -26.22
N ALA A 133 15.81 3.42 -25.32
CA ALA A 133 16.74 4.23 -24.55
C ALA A 133 18.14 3.60 -24.59
N ASP A 134 19.15 4.42 -24.32
CA ASP A 134 20.54 3.99 -24.26
C ASP A 134 20.78 3.00 -23.12
N ARG A 135 21.87 2.22 -23.22
CA ARG A 135 22.22 1.20 -22.22
C ARG A 135 22.35 1.79 -20.81
N ASN A 136 22.87 2.99 -20.65
CA ASN A 136 22.95 3.67 -19.35
C ASN A 136 21.57 3.97 -18.73
N ILE A 137 20.51 4.14 -19.53
CA ILE A 137 19.14 4.34 -19.03
C ILE A 137 18.52 2.99 -18.64
N CYS A 138 18.76 1.93 -19.43
CA CYS A 138 18.12 0.62 -19.23
C CYS A 138 18.97 -0.51 -18.60
N GLN A 139 20.22 -0.30 -18.18
CA GLN A 139 21.05 -1.28 -17.43
C GLN A 139 20.64 -1.41 -15.97
#